data_AF-A0A940ZQB0-F1
#
_entry.id   AF-A0A940ZQB0-F1
#
_cell.length_a   1.000
_cell.length_b   1.000
_cell.length_c   1.000
_cell.angle_alpha   90.00
_cell.angle_beta   90.00
_cell.angle_gamma   90.00
#
_symmetry.space_group_name_H-M   'P 1'
#
loop_
_entity.id
_entity.type
_entity.pdbx_description
1 polymer ?
#
loop_
_entity_poly.entity_id
_entity_poly.type
_entity_poly.pdbx_seq_one_letter_code
_entity_poly.pdbx_strand_id
1 'polypeptide(L)'
;MAGARHPNAYVDYYILDLVARDTVLDKGLMPEKNAIRSLWQLFEKEKLSLVTSVDEMELDFVIHMNRGGLCVTDTFQITDNIDTFERWAESDGADTRHWRAIVDLYDQLEIISGHEDMVGEHRHPRLYEHVASVLRNGPKVPADHSGPFGGYDKETAILRDCAAALHTVYDMKVWADMKHIQYGLNWSVLKNILPKYDHPAVLAGIEGDLCKNLLGLLNRLVNIGKKSCPRLPLEDRHIDFILDIVRKKYCQERIERHISHISHALLNNVDYHLTLDGELVEKFGERKVKLASLLGEGPIRLEVIMPSELIKRLES
;
A
#
# COMPACT_ATOMS: atom_id res chain seq x y z
N MET A 1 20.05 37.33 4.30
CA MET A 1 18.85 37.17 3.45
C MET A 1 18.48 35.70 3.51
N ALA A 2 17.38 35.35 4.18
CA ALA A 2 16.86 33.98 4.11
C ALA A 2 16.30 33.80 2.70
N GLY A 3 16.86 32.88 1.91
CA GLY A 3 16.28 32.54 0.61
C GLY A 3 14.83 32.13 0.77
N ALA A 4 13.96 32.55 -0.15
CA ALA A 4 12.57 32.10 -0.14
C ALA A 4 12.57 30.57 -0.18
N ARG A 5 12.05 29.93 0.87
CA ARG A 5 11.89 28.48 0.92
C ARG A 5 10.90 28.09 -0.18
N HIS A 6 11.33 27.23 -1.09
CA HIS A 6 10.44 26.65 -2.09
C HIS A 6 9.36 25.81 -1.40
N PRO A 7 8.11 25.85 -1.88
CA PRO A 7 7.05 25.00 -1.33
C PRO A 7 7.46 23.54 -1.48
N ASN A 8 7.05 22.68 -0.54
CA ASN A 8 7.21 21.24 -0.68
C ASN A 8 5.87 20.49 -0.63
N ALA A 9 5.77 19.44 -1.44
CA ALA A 9 4.58 18.61 -1.55
C ALA A 9 4.90 17.14 -1.30
N TYR A 10 4.22 16.55 -0.33
CA TYR A 10 4.31 15.13 0.03
C TYR A 10 3.62 14.28 -1.04
N VAL A 11 4.33 13.28 -1.55
CA VAL A 11 3.88 12.29 -2.52
C VAL A 11 3.76 10.93 -1.84
N ASP A 12 2.58 10.32 -1.91
CA ASP A 12 2.32 8.93 -1.50
C ASP A 12 2.21 7.98 -2.71
N TYR A 13 1.98 6.69 -2.45
CA TYR A 13 1.85 5.69 -3.50
C TYR A 13 0.73 6.00 -4.50
N TYR A 14 -0.40 6.57 -4.07
CA TYR A 14 -1.54 6.82 -4.95
C TYR A 14 -1.24 7.88 -6.01
N ILE A 15 -0.43 8.87 -5.66
CA ILE A 15 0.05 9.87 -6.62
C ILE A 15 0.97 9.21 -7.67
N LEU A 16 1.92 8.37 -7.23
CA LEU A 16 2.82 7.62 -8.11
C LEU A 16 2.04 6.67 -9.04
N ASP A 17 1.10 5.92 -8.48
CA ASP A 17 0.23 4.98 -9.19
C ASP A 17 -0.55 5.68 -10.31
N LEU A 18 -1.18 6.83 -10.04
CA LEU A 18 -1.97 7.53 -11.06
C LEU A 18 -1.10 8.05 -12.22
N VAL A 19 0.08 8.60 -11.92
CA VAL A 19 0.96 9.14 -12.97
C VAL A 19 1.62 8.03 -13.79
N ALA A 20 1.93 6.88 -13.17
CA ALA A 20 2.56 5.71 -13.79
C ALA A 20 1.62 4.88 -14.68
N ARG A 21 0.29 5.06 -14.58
CA ARG A 21 -0.66 4.35 -15.44
C ARG A 21 -0.52 4.81 -16.89
N ASP A 22 -0.47 3.89 -17.85
CA ASP A 22 -0.54 4.24 -19.27
C ASP A 22 -1.94 4.78 -19.65
N THR A 23 -2.97 4.05 -19.23
CA THR A 23 -4.39 4.36 -19.44
C THR A 23 -5.11 4.63 -18.13
N VAL A 24 -5.96 5.64 -18.11
CA VAL A 24 -6.85 5.96 -16.98
C VAL A 24 -8.28 5.62 -17.37
N LEU A 25 -8.87 4.62 -16.72
CA LEU A 25 -10.23 4.18 -16.99
C LEU A 25 -11.26 5.21 -16.50
N ASP A 26 -11.00 5.80 -15.32
CA ASP A 26 -11.81 6.89 -14.79
C ASP A 26 -11.39 8.24 -15.38
N LYS A 27 -12.20 8.75 -16.31
CA LYS A 27 -11.96 10.06 -16.93
C LYS A 27 -11.95 11.21 -15.92
N GLY A 28 -12.59 11.05 -14.75
CA GLY A 28 -12.56 12.02 -13.65
C GLY A 28 -11.17 12.23 -13.05
N LEU A 29 -10.26 11.25 -13.19
CA LEU A 29 -8.88 11.34 -12.70
C LEU A 29 -7.90 11.95 -13.71
N MET A 30 -8.33 12.17 -14.96
CA MET A 30 -7.47 12.76 -16.00
C MET A 30 -6.97 14.18 -15.64
N PRO A 31 -7.79 15.10 -15.09
CA PRO A 31 -7.31 16.38 -14.62
C PRO A 31 -6.21 16.25 -13.57
N GLU A 32 -6.37 15.34 -12.60
CA GLU A 32 -5.37 15.12 -11.56
C GLU A 32 -4.08 14.54 -12.11
N LYS A 33 -4.16 13.57 -13.03
CA LYS A 33 -2.97 13.03 -13.71
C LYS A 33 -2.19 14.11 -14.46
N ASN A 34 -2.90 14.99 -15.19
CA ASN A 34 -2.27 16.09 -15.90
C ASN A 34 -1.63 17.10 -14.92
N ALA A 35 -2.31 17.40 -13.81
CA ALA A 35 -1.77 18.27 -12.78
C ALA A 35 -0.52 17.68 -12.12
N ILE A 36 -0.49 16.38 -11.81
CA ILE A 36 0.70 15.70 -11.27
C ILE A 36 1.88 15.83 -12.25
N ARG A 37 1.65 15.66 -13.56
CA ARG A 37 2.69 15.88 -14.57
C ARG A 37 3.22 17.31 -14.56
N SER A 38 2.35 18.31 -14.42
CA SER A 38 2.76 19.70 -14.28
C SER A 38 3.55 19.94 -12.98
N LEU A 39 3.19 19.28 -11.87
CA LEU A 39 3.94 19.36 -10.61
C LEU A 39 5.35 18.78 -10.79
N TRP A 40 5.50 17.66 -11.50
CA TRP A 40 6.81 17.10 -11.86
C TRP A 40 7.64 18.07 -12.69
N GLN A 41 7.05 18.77 -13.66
CA GLN A 41 7.77 19.80 -14.42
C GLN A 41 8.20 21.00 -13.57
N LEU A 42 7.45 21.35 -12.51
CA LEU A 42 7.85 22.38 -11.56
C LEU A 42 8.99 21.89 -10.67
N PHE A 43 8.96 20.61 -10.29
CA PHE A 43 10.03 19.94 -9.56
C PHE A 43 11.34 19.91 -10.34
N GLU A 44 11.32 19.48 -11.60
CA GLU A 44 12.48 19.50 -12.50
C GLU A 44 13.06 20.92 -12.72
N LYS A 45 12.23 21.96 -12.54
CA LYS A 45 12.62 23.38 -12.63
C LYS A 45 13.02 23.98 -11.28
N GLU A 46 13.13 23.17 -10.23
CA GLU A 46 13.46 23.59 -8.86
C GLU A 46 12.49 24.64 -8.29
N LYS A 47 11.23 24.63 -8.73
CA LYS A 47 10.18 25.56 -8.26
C LYS A 47 9.31 24.99 -7.14
N LEU A 48 9.35 23.69 -6.96
CA LEU A 48 8.59 22.89 -5.99
C LEU A 48 9.48 21.73 -5.59
N SER A 49 9.53 21.35 -4.32
CA SER A 49 10.14 20.08 -3.91
C SER A 49 9.07 19.01 -3.79
N LEU A 50 9.28 17.85 -4.43
CA LEU A 50 8.42 16.68 -4.27
C LEU A 50 9.09 15.72 -3.30
N VAL A 51 8.45 15.51 -2.16
CA VAL A 51 9.06 14.81 -1.01
C VAL A 51 8.28 13.57 -0.62
N THR A 52 8.95 12.60 -0.01
CA THR A 52 8.28 11.44 0.61
C THR A 52 9.02 10.88 1.83
N SER A 53 8.34 10.03 2.58
CA SER A 53 8.93 9.23 3.66
C SER A 53 9.27 7.84 3.12
N VAL A 54 10.52 7.41 3.30
CA VAL A 54 10.97 6.06 2.90
C VAL A 54 10.10 5.03 3.61
N ASP A 55 10.12 4.99 4.94
CA ASP A 55 9.46 3.96 5.75
C ASP A 55 7.96 3.77 5.39
N GLU A 56 7.27 4.87 5.09
CA GLU A 56 5.86 4.83 4.69
C GLU A 56 5.67 4.36 3.25
N MET A 57 6.50 4.84 2.32
CA MET A 57 6.44 4.40 0.93
C MET A 57 6.84 2.92 0.79
N GLU A 58 7.80 2.44 1.60
CA GLU A 58 8.19 1.04 1.62
C GLU A 58 7.00 0.14 1.99
N LEU A 59 6.27 0.53 3.03
CA LEU A 59 5.08 -0.20 3.45
C LEU A 59 3.98 -0.13 2.38
N ASP A 60 3.80 1.01 1.72
CA ASP A 60 2.85 1.12 0.60
C ASP A 60 3.23 0.20 -0.57
N PHE A 61 4.49 0.15 -0.99
CA PHE A 61 4.93 -0.79 -2.03
C PHE A 61 4.68 -2.23 -1.62
N VAL A 62 5.00 -2.59 -0.37
CA VAL A 62 4.71 -3.91 0.17
C VAL A 62 3.21 -4.21 0.13
N ILE A 63 2.33 -3.28 0.47
CA ILE A 63 0.88 -3.51 0.45
C ILE A 63 0.36 -3.59 -1.00
N HIS A 64 0.63 -2.57 -1.81
CA HIS A 64 0.00 -2.38 -3.11
C HIS A 64 0.55 -3.33 -4.18
N MET A 65 1.86 -3.58 -4.21
CA MET A 65 2.41 -4.54 -5.18
C MET A 65 1.99 -5.97 -4.83
N ASN A 66 1.88 -6.32 -3.54
CA ASN A 66 1.30 -7.61 -3.18
C ASN A 66 -0.18 -7.71 -3.56
N ARG A 67 -0.98 -6.65 -3.45
CA ARG A 67 -2.36 -6.66 -4.00
C ARG A 67 -2.40 -6.90 -5.52
N GLY A 68 -1.33 -6.57 -6.24
CA GLY A 68 -1.15 -6.88 -7.65
C GLY A 68 -0.69 -8.32 -7.95
N GLY A 69 -0.51 -9.17 -6.93
CA GLY A 69 -0.05 -10.55 -7.08
C GLY A 69 1.48 -10.72 -7.00
N LEU A 70 2.24 -9.62 -6.96
CA LEU A 70 3.69 -9.66 -6.72
C LEU A 70 3.99 -10.14 -5.30
N CYS A 71 5.17 -10.70 -5.04
CA CYS A 71 5.62 -11.04 -3.70
C CYS A 71 6.74 -10.11 -3.23
N VAL A 72 6.39 -9.05 -2.50
CA VAL A 72 7.35 -8.06 -1.96
C VAL A 72 7.42 -8.16 -0.44
N THR A 73 8.62 -8.11 0.14
CA THR A 73 8.87 -8.08 1.59
C THR A 73 9.41 -6.76 2.11
N ASP A 74 10.17 -6.09 1.25
CA ASP A 74 10.94 -4.88 1.47
C ASP A 74 11.22 -4.25 0.10
N THR A 75 11.73 -3.01 0.09
CA THR A 75 11.97 -2.22 -1.12
C THR A 75 13.30 -2.50 -1.79
N PHE A 76 14.29 -2.98 -1.04
CA PHE A 76 15.66 -3.23 -1.54
C PHE A 76 15.71 -4.22 -2.70
N GLN A 77 14.71 -5.10 -2.82
CA GLN A 77 14.64 -6.13 -3.84
C GLN A 77 13.42 -5.99 -4.76
N ILE A 78 12.76 -4.83 -4.82
CA ILE A 78 11.55 -4.68 -5.65
C ILE A 78 11.81 -5.01 -7.12
N THR A 79 12.88 -4.50 -7.71
CA THR A 79 13.22 -4.76 -9.11
C THR A 79 13.48 -6.25 -9.37
N ASP A 80 14.23 -6.92 -8.48
CA ASP A 80 14.46 -8.37 -8.55
C ASP A 80 13.17 -9.19 -8.40
N ASN A 81 12.26 -8.73 -7.54
CA ASN A 81 10.95 -9.36 -7.36
C ASN A 81 10.10 -9.22 -8.63
N ILE A 82 10.09 -8.04 -9.27
CA ILE A 82 9.41 -7.79 -10.55
C ILE A 82 9.99 -8.71 -11.63
N ASP A 83 11.31 -8.78 -11.77
CA ASP A 83 11.98 -9.64 -12.75
C ASP A 83 11.67 -11.12 -12.51
N THR A 84 11.56 -11.54 -11.26
CA THR A 84 11.18 -12.91 -10.90
C THR A 84 9.73 -13.20 -11.26
N PHE A 85 8.82 -12.23 -11.04
CA PHE A 85 7.41 -12.36 -11.42
C PHE A 85 7.23 -12.41 -12.92
N GLU A 86 7.94 -11.57 -13.69
CA GLU A 86 7.86 -11.51 -15.15
C GLU A 86 8.31 -12.81 -15.86
N ARG A 87 9.11 -13.64 -15.18
CA ARG A 87 9.49 -14.97 -15.70
C ARG A 87 8.37 -16.00 -15.58
N TRP A 88 7.32 -15.71 -14.82
CA TRP A 88 6.19 -16.61 -14.68
C TRP A 88 5.27 -16.48 -15.91
N ALA A 89 4.92 -17.60 -16.52
CA ALA A 89 4.20 -17.62 -17.81
C ALA A 89 2.83 -16.90 -17.83
N GLU A 90 2.21 -16.71 -16.66
CA GLU A 90 0.91 -16.04 -16.52
C GLU A 90 1.05 -14.56 -16.09
N SER A 91 2.28 -14.05 -15.98
CA SER A 91 2.51 -12.66 -15.61
C SER A 91 2.01 -11.71 -16.70
N ASP A 92 1.40 -10.60 -16.30
CA ASP A 92 1.03 -9.53 -17.21
C ASP A 92 2.18 -8.51 -17.31
N GLY A 93 2.76 -8.39 -18.51
CA GLY A 93 3.81 -7.41 -18.76
C GLY A 93 3.37 -5.95 -18.60
N ALA A 94 2.06 -5.66 -18.66
CA ALA A 94 1.54 -4.34 -18.33
C ALA A 94 1.69 -4.02 -16.84
N ASP A 95 1.42 -4.98 -15.96
CA ASP A 95 1.59 -4.82 -14.51
C ASP A 95 3.07 -4.60 -14.17
N THR A 96 3.97 -5.39 -14.74
CA THR A 96 5.42 -5.28 -14.46
C THR A 96 6.00 -3.96 -14.94
N ARG A 97 5.60 -3.48 -16.13
CA ARG A 97 5.98 -2.14 -16.62
C ARG A 97 5.42 -1.04 -15.73
N HIS A 98 4.18 -1.17 -15.29
CA HIS A 98 3.54 -0.21 -14.40
C HIS A 98 4.28 -0.11 -13.05
N TRP A 99 4.60 -1.25 -12.42
CA TRP A 99 5.36 -1.26 -11.17
C TRP A 99 6.76 -0.68 -11.33
N ARG A 100 7.47 -0.97 -12.43
CA ARG A 100 8.77 -0.35 -12.73
C ARG A 100 8.66 1.16 -12.85
N ALA A 101 7.65 1.66 -13.58
CA ALA A 101 7.41 3.09 -13.69
C ALA A 101 7.16 3.76 -12.33
N ILE A 102 6.44 3.11 -11.42
CA ILE A 102 6.25 3.60 -10.04
C ILE A 102 7.59 3.70 -9.30
N VAL A 103 8.45 2.68 -9.40
CA VAL A 103 9.78 2.68 -8.76
C VAL A 103 10.65 3.79 -9.34
N ASP A 104 10.69 3.93 -10.68
CA ASP A 104 11.46 4.98 -11.35
C ASP A 104 11.03 6.40 -10.93
N LEU A 105 9.74 6.61 -10.64
CA LEU A 105 9.22 7.88 -10.15
C LEU A 105 9.55 8.11 -8.68
N TYR A 106 9.52 7.06 -7.86
CA TYR A 106 9.92 7.13 -6.47
C TYR A 106 11.40 7.51 -6.31
N ASP A 107 12.28 6.94 -7.15
CA ASP A 107 13.72 7.23 -7.14
C ASP A 107 14.04 8.70 -7.48
N GLN A 108 13.08 9.45 -8.04
CA GLN A 108 13.22 10.88 -8.32
C GLN A 108 12.87 11.77 -7.12
N LEU A 109 12.15 11.25 -6.11
CA LEU A 109 11.64 12.06 -5.01
C LEU A 109 12.73 12.43 -4.00
N GLU A 110 12.58 13.60 -3.39
CA GLU A 110 13.40 13.99 -2.24
C GLU A 110 12.94 13.24 -0.98
N ILE A 111 13.89 12.72 -0.21
CA ILE A 111 13.59 11.99 1.03
C ILE A 111 13.61 12.93 2.23
N ILE A 112 12.49 13.02 2.94
CA ILE A 112 12.37 13.85 4.16
C ILE A 112 12.46 13.05 5.46
N SER A 113 12.29 11.73 5.42
CA SER A 113 12.49 10.84 6.57
C SER A 113 12.78 9.40 6.13
N GLY A 114 13.69 8.71 6.83
CA GLY A 114 13.99 7.28 6.62
C GLY A 114 15.10 6.72 7.52
N HIS A 115 15.19 5.38 7.58
CA HIS A 115 16.20 4.42 8.10
C HIS A 115 17.19 4.78 9.25
N GLU A 116 17.64 6.02 9.41
CA GLU A 116 18.49 6.47 10.52
C GLU A 116 17.74 7.28 11.59
N ASP A 117 16.65 7.93 11.20
CA ASP A 117 15.68 8.49 12.13
C ASP A 117 14.50 7.53 12.21
N MET A 118 14.32 6.85 13.35
CA MET A 118 13.10 6.10 13.64
C MET A 118 11.89 7.07 13.68
N VAL A 119 11.44 7.54 12.52
CA VAL A 119 10.22 8.34 12.36
C VAL A 119 9.14 7.35 11.99
N GLY A 120 8.25 7.09 12.95
CA GLY A 120 7.08 6.26 12.77
C GLY A 120 6.17 6.46 13.99
N GLU A 121 5.05 5.72 14.04
CA GLU A 121 4.13 5.68 15.20
C GLU A 121 4.86 5.62 16.56
N HIS A 122 6.07 5.03 16.60
CA HIS A 122 6.85 4.82 17.81
C HIS A 122 7.60 6.04 18.35
N ARG A 123 7.93 7.06 17.54
CA ARG A 123 8.60 8.30 18.03
C ARG A 123 7.60 9.32 18.57
N HIS A 124 6.42 9.42 17.94
CA HIS A 124 5.37 10.38 18.29
C HIS A 124 3.97 9.74 18.32
N PRO A 125 3.73 8.74 19.20
CA PRO A 125 2.44 8.03 19.27
C PRO A 125 1.26 8.99 19.50
N ARG A 126 1.48 10.08 20.25
CA ARG A 126 0.47 11.12 20.50
C ARG A 126 0.06 11.88 19.25
N LEU A 127 0.99 12.17 18.33
CA LEU A 127 0.65 12.85 17.08
C LEU A 127 -0.25 11.95 16.24
N TYR A 128 0.16 10.69 16.06
CA TYR A 128 -0.62 9.72 15.30
C TYR A 128 -2.03 9.54 15.90
N GLU A 129 -2.14 9.37 17.22
CA GLU A 129 -3.42 9.27 17.93
C GLU A 129 -4.30 10.50 17.69
N HIS A 130 -3.72 11.70 17.74
CA HIS A 130 -4.47 12.94 17.49
C HIS A 130 -4.94 13.05 16.03
N VAL A 131 -4.07 12.76 15.06
CA VAL A 131 -4.43 12.73 13.63
C VAL A 131 -5.52 11.69 13.39
N ALA A 132 -5.37 10.48 13.94
CA ALA A 132 -6.37 9.43 13.85
C ALA A 132 -7.71 9.86 14.47
N SER A 133 -7.69 10.54 15.62
CA SER A 133 -8.91 10.99 16.30
C SER A 133 -9.71 12.03 15.49
N VAL A 134 -9.03 12.85 14.68
CA VAL A 134 -9.69 13.83 13.83
C VAL A 134 -10.06 13.23 12.49
N LEU A 135 -9.31 12.28 11.94
CA LEU A 135 -9.59 11.71 10.62
C LEU A 135 -10.53 10.50 10.63
N ARG A 136 -10.72 9.80 11.75
CA ARG A 136 -11.68 8.70 11.84
C ARG A 136 -13.10 9.22 12.10
N ASN A 137 -14.12 8.53 11.55
CA ASN A 137 -15.54 8.82 11.79
C ASN A 137 -16.10 8.07 13.01
N GLY A 138 -15.27 7.75 13.99
CA GLY A 138 -15.62 7.00 15.18
C GLY A 138 -14.41 6.33 15.82
N PRO A 139 -14.56 5.75 17.02
CA PRO A 139 -13.54 4.88 17.59
C PRO A 139 -13.25 3.73 16.62
N LYS A 140 -11.99 3.29 16.54
CA LYS A 140 -11.62 2.08 15.82
C LYS A 140 -12.43 0.95 16.44
N VAL A 141 -13.41 0.42 15.71
CA VAL A 141 -14.09 -0.80 16.14
C VAL A 141 -12.98 -1.85 16.15
N PRO A 142 -12.63 -2.45 17.30
CA PRO A 142 -11.71 -3.56 17.30
C PRO A 142 -12.28 -4.58 16.33
N ALA A 143 -11.50 -5.06 15.37
CA ALA A 143 -11.89 -6.23 14.62
C ALA A 143 -12.23 -7.31 15.67
N ASP A 144 -13.51 -7.68 15.77
CA ASP A 144 -13.98 -8.54 16.85
C ASP A 144 -13.47 -9.96 16.56
N HIS A 145 -12.31 -10.27 17.10
CA HIS A 145 -11.66 -11.58 17.02
C HIS A 145 -12.06 -12.48 18.21
N SER A 146 -13.06 -12.11 19.02
CA SER A 146 -13.30 -12.73 20.33
C SER A 146 -14.24 -13.95 20.32
N GLY A 147 -14.65 -14.45 19.15
CA GLY A 147 -15.44 -15.69 19.01
C GLY A 147 -14.64 -16.82 18.34
N PRO A 148 -14.94 -18.11 18.63
CA PRO A 148 -14.23 -19.25 18.02
C PRO A 148 -14.38 -19.35 16.49
N PHE A 149 -15.27 -18.53 15.90
CA PHE A 149 -15.57 -18.43 14.46
C PHE A 149 -16.07 -17.02 14.09
N GLY A 150 -15.45 -15.95 14.61
CA GLY A 150 -15.84 -14.55 14.38
C GLY A 150 -15.67 -14.10 12.92
N GLY A 151 -16.63 -14.43 12.07
CA GLY A 151 -16.91 -13.85 10.74
C GLY A 151 -15.69 -13.54 9.87
N TYR A 152 -15.06 -14.56 9.30
CA TYR A 152 -14.09 -14.34 8.22
C TYR A 152 -14.79 -13.68 7.03
N ASP A 153 -14.21 -12.59 6.51
CA ASP A 153 -14.59 -12.09 5.19
C ASP A 153 -14.32 -13.19 4.13
N LYS A 154 -15.02 -13.09 2.99
CA LYS A 154 -14.96 -14.11 1.93
C LYS A 154 -13.53 -14.38 1.46
N GLU A 155 -12.71 -13.33 1.37
CA GLU A 155 -11.30 -13.43 0.97
C GLU A 155 -10.49 -14.28 1.95
N THR A 156 -10.69 -14.07 3.25
CA THR A 156 -9.99 -14.84 4.29
C THR A 156 -10.41 -16.31 4.28
N ALA A 157 -11.70 -16.60 4.03
CA ALA A 157 -12.17 -17.98 3.86
C ALA A 157 -11.50 -18.68 2.67
N ILE A 158 -11.39 -17.99 1.53
CA ILE A 158 -10.67 -18.50 0.35
C ILE A 158 -9.21 -18.78 0.69
N LEU A 159 -8.52 -17.84 1.36
CA LEU A 159 -7.11 -18.00 1.73
C LEU A 159 -6.90 -19.15 2.74
N ARG A 160 -7.83 -19.34 3.68
CA ARG A 160 -7.82 -20.47 4.61
C ARG A 160 -7.89 -21.80 3.85
N ASP A 161 -8.82 -21.92 2.91
CA ASP A 161 -8.95 -23.13 2.11
C ASP A 161 -7.75 -23.37 1.21
N CYS A 162 -7.14 -22.30 0.68
CA CYS A 162 -5.87 -22.39 -0.04
C CYS A 162 -4.75 -22.94 0.87
N ALA A 163 -4.64 -22.42 2.09
CA ALA A 163 -3.65 -22.87 3.07
C ALA A 163 -3.83 -24.36 3.44
N ALA A 164 -5.07 -24.79 3.66
CA ALA A 164 -5.40 -26.18 3.95
C ALA A 164 -5.07 -27.09 2.74
N ALA A 165 -5.23 -26.58 1.52
CA ALA A 165 -5.00 -27.32 0.29
C ALA A 165 -3.56 -27.30 -0.23
N LEU A 166 -2.61 -26.61 0.42
CA LEU A 166 -1.22 -26.51 -0.06
C LEU A 166 -0.60 -27.87 -0.37
N HIS A 167 -0.85 -28.87 0.47
CA HIS A 167 -0.34 -30.24 0.33
C HIS A 167 -0.81 -30.97 -0.95
N THR A 168 -1.84 -30.46 -1.62
CA THR A 168 -2.37 -31.03 -2.88
C THR A 168 -1.58 -30.59 -4.11
N VAL A 169 -0.80 -29.53 -4.00
CA VAL A 169 -0.03 -28.93 -5.10
C VAL A 169 1.47 -28.95 -4.81
N TYR A 170 1.86 -28.71 -3.55
CA TYR A 170 3.25 -28.75 -3.12
C TYR A 170 3.65 -30.17 -2.74
N ASP A 171 4.70 -30.69 -3.39
CA ASP A 171 5.41 -31.84 -2.85
C ASP A 171 6.21 -31.41 -1.59
N MET A 172 6.46 -32.37 -0.68
CA MET A 172 7.17 -32.07 0.58
C MET A 172 8.61 -31.59 0.36
N LYS A 173 9.26 -31.99 -0.72
CA LYS A 173 10.66 -31.65 -1.02
C LYS A 173 10.75 -30.21 -1.49
N VAL A 174 9.94 -29.82 -2.47
CA VAL A 174 9.76 -28.46 -2.98
C VAL A 174 9.37 -27.53 -1.84
N TRP A 175 8.43 -27.92 -0.97
CA TRP A 175 8.07 -27.11 0.21
C TRP A 175 9.27 -26.85 1.13
N ALA A 176 9.98 -27.92 1.52
CA ALA A 176 11.13 -27.81 2.43
C ALA A 176 12.28 -27.00 1.81
N ASP A 177 12.55 -27.23 0.52
CA ASP A 177 13.67 -26.63 -0.22
C ASP A 177 13.33 -25.26 -0.85
N MET A 178 12.11 -24.75 -0.65
CA MET A 178 11.66 -23.49 -1.27
C MET A 178 12.53 -22.31 -0.83
N LYS A 179 13.36 -21.81 -1.75
CA LYS A 179 14.20 -20.61 -1.57
C LYS A 179 13.57 -19.35 -2.18
N HIS A 180 12.79 -19.54 -3.25
CA HIS A 180 12.13 -18.47 -3.99
C HIS A 180 10.64 -18.76 -4.11
N ILE A 181 9.86 -17.71 -4.27
CA ILE A 181 8.41 -17.79 -4.45
C ILE A 181 8.05 -18.66 -5.67
N GLN A 182 7.04 -19.51 -5.51
CA GLN A 182 6.58 -20.43 -6.56
C GLN A 182 5.23 -19.94 -7.12
N TYR A 183 5.24 -18.86 -7.92
CA TYR A 183 4.01 -18.25 -8.45
C TYR A 183 3.10 -19.25 -9.17
N GLY A 184 3.67 -20.14 -10.00
CA GLY A 184 2.88 -21.16 -10.69
C GLY A 184 2.19 -22.16 -9.76
N LEU A 185 2.84 -22.55 -8.65
CA LEU A 185 2.25 -23.46 -7.67
C LEU A 185 1.19 -22.74 -6.83
N ASN A 186 1.48 -21.51 -6.38
CA ASN A 186 0.50 -20.68 -5.65
C ASN A 186 -0.74 -20.40 -6.49
N TRP A 187 -0.57 -20.05 -7.77
CA TRP A 187 -1.69 -19.88 -8.68
C TRP A 187 -2.47 -21.17 -8.89
N SER A 188 -1.80 -22.33 -8.94
CA SER A 188 -2.48 -23.63 -9.08
C SER A 188 -3.32 -23.97 -7.84
N VAL A 189 -2.83 -23.66 -6.64
CA VAL A 189 -3.63 -23.78 -5.40
C VAL A 189 -4.87 -22.90 -5.50
N LEU A 190 -4.70 -21.62 -5.86
CA LEU A 190 -5.81 -20.69 -5.94
C LEU A 190 -6.84 -21.09 -7.01
N LYS A 191 -6.39 -21.52 -8.20
CA LYS A 191 -7.24 -22.06 -9.28
C LYS A 191 -8.12 -23.22 -8.82
N ASN A 192 -7.60 -24.08 -7.94
CA ASN A 192 -8.34 -25.23 -7.43
C ASN A 192 -9.39 -24.85 -6.37
N ILE A 193 -9.24 -23.70 -5.71
CA ILE A 193 -10.13 -23.26 -4.62
C ILE A 193 -11.19 -22.27 -5.09
N LEU A 194 -10.85 -21.31 -5.97
CA LEU A 194 -11.76 -20.26 -6.44
C LEU A 194 -13.14 -20.76 -6.92
N PRO A 195 -13.26 -21.89 -7.66
CA PRO A 195 -14.57 -22.40 -8.10
C PRO A 195 -15.52 -22.78 -6.96
N LYS A 196 -14.99 -23.12 -5.76
CA LYS A 196 -15.82 -23.41 -4.57
C LYS A 196 -16.54 -22.18 -4.03
N TYR A 197 -16.08 -21.00 -4.43
CA TYR A 197 -16.56 -19.70 -3.98
C TYR A 197 -17.21 -18.89 -5.12
N ASP A 198 -17.57 -19.55 -6.23
CA ASP A 198 -18.17 -18.96 -7.42
C ASP A 198 -17.32 -17.83 -8.04
N HIS A 199 -16.00 -17.94 -7.92
CA HIS A 199 -15.06 -17.02 -8.56
C HIS A 199 -14.36 -17.68 -9.75
N PRO A 200 -14.30 -17.03 -10.91
CA PRO A 200 -13.51 -17.52 -12.04
C PRO A 200 -12.02 -17.37 -11.73
N ALA A 201 -11.22 -18.34 -12.14
CA ALA A 201 -9.78 -18.27 -11.96
C ALA A 201 -9.11 -17.60 -13.16
N VAL A 202 -9.23 -16.28 -13.22
CA VAL A 202 -8.70 -15.41 -14.28
C VAL A 202 -7.79 -14.34 -13.68
N LEU A 203 -6.82 -13.86 -14.45
CA LEU A 203 -5.89 -12.79 -14.01
C LEU A 203 -6.12 -11.46 -14.77
N ALA A 204 -7.10 -11.41 -15.67
CA ALA A 204 -7.43 -10.20 -16.42
C ALA A 204 -8.86 -9.73 -16.09
N GLY A 205 -9.11 -8.44 -16.27
CA GLY A 205 -10.42 -7.82 -15.98
C GLY A 205 -10.68 -7.61 -14.49
N ILE A 206 -11.91 -7.22 -14.15
CA ILE A 206 -12.31 -6.88 -12.77
C ILE A 206 -12.18 -8.10 -11.85
N GLU A 207 -12.56 -9.29 -12.33
CA GLU A 207 -12.38 -10.55 -11.61
C GLU A 207 -10.90 -10.91 -11.45
N GLY A 208 -10.06 -10.46 -12.38
CA GLY A 208 -8.61 -10.56 -12.32
C GLY A 208 -8.01 -9.81 -11.14
N ASP A 209 -8.51 -8.61 -10.81
CA ASP A 209 -8.00 -7.81 -9.69
C ASP A 209 -8.16 -8.54 -8.35
N LEU A 210 -9.32 -9.17 -8.12
CA LEU A 210 -9.55 -10.00 -6.94
C LEU A 210 -8.58 -11.20 -6.92
N CYS A 211 -8.41 -11.88 -8.05
CA CYS A 211 -7.52 -13.04 -8.13
C CYS A 211 -6.05 -12.66 -7.91
N LYS A 212 -5.59 -11.51 -8.44
CA LYS A 212 -4.25 -10.96 -8.18
C LYS A 212 -4.06 -10.65 -6.70
N ASN A 213 -5.04 -10.01 -6.07
CA ASN A 213 -5.01 -9.73 -4.64
C ASN A 213 -4.88 -11.01 -3.82
N LEU A 214 -5.75 -11.99 -4.07
CA LEU A 214 -5.70 -13.29 -3.39
C LEU A 214 -4.39 -14.04 -3.65
N LEU A 215 -3.85 -13.97 -4.88
CA LEU A 215 -2.56 -14.57 -5.21
C LEU A 215 -1.42 -13.94 -4.40
N GLY A 216 -1.40 -12.62 -4.28
CA GLY A 216 -0.41 -11.91 -3.48
C GLY A 216 -0.49 -12.26 -2.00
N LEU A 217 -1.70 -12.27 -1.44
CA LEU A 217 -1.92 -12.68 -0.05
C LEU A 217 -1.53 -14.16 0.16
N LEU A 218 -1.82 -15.03 -0.81
CA LEU A 218 -1.39 -16.43 -0.78
C LEU A 218 0.14 -16.56 -0.84
N ASN A 219 0.82 -15.76 -1.66
CA ASN A 219 2.28 -15.71 -1.70
C ASN A 219 2.86 -15.36 -0.32
N ARG A 220 2.23 -14.41 0.40
CA ARG A 220 2.60 -14.07 1.78
C ARG A 220 2.34 -15.21 2.75
N LEU A 221 1.16 -15.81 2.66
CA LEU A 221 0.75 -16.95 3.49
C LEU A 221 1.74 -18.10 3.35
N VAL A 222 2.09 -18.48 2.12
CA VAL A 222 3.03 -19.57 1.82
C VAL A 222 4.42 -19.27 2.34
N ASN A 223 4.91 -18.04 2.18
CA ASN A 223 6.22 -17.65 2.70
C ASN A 223 6.29 -17.68 4.23
N ILE A 224 5.27 -17.18 4.92
CA ILE A 224 5.20 -17.22 6.39
C ILE A 224 5.02 -18.66 6.86
N GLY A 225 4.14 -19.42 6.19
CA GLY A 225 3.88 -20.82 6.46
C GLY A 225 5.14 -21.66 6.38
N LYS A 226 5.92 -21.54 5.29
CA LYS A 226 7.18 -22.27 5.13
C LYS A 226 8.23 -21.88 6.18
N LYS A 227 8.29 -20.61 6.57
CA LYS A 227 9.24 -20.14 7.60
C LYS A 227 8.89 -20.68 9.00
N SER A 228 7.61 -20.88 9.27
CA SER A 228 7.10 -21.26 10.59
C SER A 228 6.82 -22.76 10.73
N CYS A 229 6.57 -23.46 9.62
CA CYS A 229 6.34 -24.90 9.59
C CYS A 229 6.98 -25.54 8.34
N PRO A 230 7.97 -26.44 8.50
CA PRO A 230 8.63 -27.11 7.38
C PRO A 230 7.83 -28.30 6.82
N ARG A 231 6.61 -28.56 7.31
CA ARG A 231 5.79 -29.72 6.93
C ARG A 231 4.41 -29.30 6.43
N LEU A 232 3.88 -30.11 5.52
CA LEU A 232 2.50 -30.05 5.06
C LEU A 232 1.78 -31.38 5.39
N PRO A 233 0.46 -31.39 5.62
CA PRO A 233 -0.42 -30.22 5.67
C PRO A 233 -0.15 -29.34 6.91
N LEU A 234 -0.51 -28.07 6.83
CA LEU A 234 -0.48 -27.17 7.99
C LEU A 234 -1.64 -27.51 8.94
N GLU A 235 -1.40 -27.42 10.24
CA GLU A 235 -2.47 -27.57 11.23
C GLU A 235 -3.40 -26.35 11.20
N ASP A 236 -4.71 -26.56 11.43
CA ASP A 236 -5.73 -25.49 11.37
C ASP A 236 -5.37 -24.27 12.22
N ARG A 237 -4.91 -24.49 13.47
CA ARG A 237 -4.49 -23.41 14.38
C ARG A 237 -3.30 -22.61 13.83
N HIS A 238 -2.41 -23.27 13.09
CA HIS A 238 -1.27 -22.63 12.47
C HIS A 238 -1.69 -21.81 11.24
N ILE A 239 -2.67 -22.30 10.48
CA ILE A 239 -3.29 -21.55 9.39
C ILE A 239 -3.94 -20.26 9.93
N ASP A 240 -4.75 -20.36 10.99
CA ASP A 240 -5.36 -19.20 11.66
C ASP A 240 -4.30 -18.15 12.06
N PHE A 241 -3.24 -18.59 12.73
CA PHE A 241 -2.14 -17.72 13.14
C PHE A 241 -1.46 -17.00 11.97
N ILE A 242 -1.19 -17.69 10.86
CA ILE A 242 -0.58 -17.07 9.67
C ILE A 242 -1.54 -16.06 9.03
N LEU A 243 -2.83 -16.40 8.93
CA LEU A 243 -3.85 -15.52 8.36
C LEU A 243 -3.96 -14.22 9.15
N ASP A 244 -3.93 -14.29 10.48
CA ASP A 244 -3.94 -13.09 11.33
C ASP A 244 -2.75 -12.16 11.05
N ILE A 245 -1.55 -12.72 10.88
CA ILE A 245 -0.35 -11.95 10.50
C ILE A 245 -0.54 -11.32 9.11
N VAL A 246 -1.02 -12.10 8.14
CA VAL A 246 -1.22 -11.63 6.77
C VAL A 246 -2.24 -10.48 6.75
N ARG A 247 -3.39 -10.64 7.41
CA ARG A 247 -4.42 -9.59 7.46
C ARG A 247 -3.92 -8.33 8.14
N LYS A 248 -3.27 -8.47 9.30
CA LYS A 248 -2.75 -7.32 10.06
C LYS A 248 -1.73 -6.51 9.26
N LYS A 249 -0.90 -7.16 8.44
CA LYS A 249 0.18 -6.50 7.70
C LYS A 249 -0.23 -6.02 6.31
N TYR A 250 -0.99 -6.80 5.55
CA TYR A 250 -1.24 -6.57 4.12
C TYR A 250 -2.66 -6.10 3.80
N CYS A 251 -3.60 -6.24 4.74
CA CYS A 251 -5.00 -5.80 4.58
C CYS A 251 -5.29 -4.51 5.37
N GLN A 252 -4.31 -3.61 5.47
CA GLN A 252 -4.53 -2.32 6.14
C GLN A 252 -5.56 -1.47 5.40
N GLU A 253 -6.43 -0.81 6.16
CA GLU A 253 -7.42 0.11 5.64
C GLU A 253 -6.74 1.36 5.06
N ARG A 254 -7.30 1.89 3.97
CA ARG A 254 -6.79 3.11 3.30
C ARG A 254 -6.64 4.29 4.26
N ILE A 255 -7.61 4.47 5.17
CA ILE A 255 -7.57 5.57 6.14
C ILE A 255 -6.38 5.48 7.10
N GLU A 256 -5.93 4.27 7.46
CA GLU A 256 -4.75 4.10 8.33
C GLU A 256 -3.48 4.57 7.62
N ARG A 257 -3.35 4.28 6.31
CA ARG A 257 -2.24 4.78 5.49
C ARG A 257 -2.28 6.31 5.40
N HIS A 258 -3.44 6.90 5.12
CA HIS A 258 -3.62 8.36 5.10
C HIS A 258 -3.23 9.03 6.41
N ILE A 259 -3.62 8.47 7.56
CA ILE A 259 -3.25 8.97 8.88
C ILE A 259 -1.73 8.94 9.05
N SER A 260 -1.06 7.86 8.63
CA SER A 260 0.40 7.74 8.74
C SER A 260 1.11 8.79 7.89
N HIS A 261 0.76 8.93 6.61
CA HIS A 261 1.37 9.92 5.72
C HIS A 261 1.15 11.36 6.19
N ILE A 262 -0.06 11.71 6.64
CA ILE A 262 -0.35 13.05 7.18
C ILE A 262 0.47 13.31 8.44
N SER A 263 0.62 12.31 9.31
CA SER A 263 1.47 12.42 10.51
C SER A 263 2.93 12.69 10.14
N HIS A 264 3.47 11.98 9.14
CA HIS A 264 4.82 12.21 8.64
C HIS A 264 4.98 13.59 7.99
N ALA A 265 4.00 14.03 7.20
CA ALA A 265 4.00 15.36 6.60
C ALA A 265 4.03 16.46 7.66
N LEU A 266 3.27 16.30 8.76
CA LEU A 266 3.28 17.24 9.88
C LEU A 266 4.63 17.28 10.60
N LEU A 267 5.21 16.12 10.94
CA LEU A 267 6.50 16.04 11.63
C LEU A 267 7.63 16.70 10.85
N ASN A 268 7.58 16.60 9.53
CA ASN A 268 8.61 17.13 8.64
C ASN A 268 8.28 18.53 8.10
N ASN A 269 7.28 19.21 8.67
CA ASN A 269 6.87 20.56 8.28
C ASN A 269 6.62 20.70 6.78
N VAL A 270 5.95 19.72 6.17
CA VAL A 270 5.57 19.77 4.76
C VAL A 270 4.41 20.75 4.56
N ASP A 271 4.44 21.49 3.46
CA ASP A 271 3.47 22.53 3.12
C ASP A 271 2.18 21.90 2.57
N TYR A 272 2.30 20.90 1.68
CA TYR A 272 1.16 20.24 1.02
C TYR A 272 1.24 18.71 1.09
N HIS A 273 0.17 18.03 1.46
CA HIS A 273 0.02 16.58 1.28
C HIS A 273 -0.92 16.32 0.10
N LEU A 274 -0.37 15.75 -0.97
CA LEU A 274 -1.14 15.44 -2.17
C LEU A 274 -1.99 14.20 -1.94
N THR A 275 -3.26 14.27 -2.31
CA THR A 275 -4.16 13.12 -2.29
C THR A 275 -5.12 13.15 -3.47
N LEU A 276 -5.67 11.99 -3.81
CA LEU A 276 -6.77 11.85 -4.77
C LEU A 276 -8.13 11.69 -4.07
N ASP A 277 -8.14 11.76 -2.73
CA ASP A 277 -9.31 11.54 -1.90
C ASP A 277 -9.95 12.88 -1.50
N GLY A 278 -11.00 13.29 -2.23
CA GLY A 278 -11.71 14.53 -1.95
C GLY A 278 -12.36 14.58 -0.56
N GLU A 279 -12.84 13.44 -0.04
CA GLU A 279 -13.40 13.38 1.31
C GLU A 279 -12.32 13.63 2.36
N LEU A 280 -11.11 13.11 2.14
CA LEU A 280 -9.97 13.37 3.03
C LEU A 280 -9.60 14.86 3.05
N VAL A 281 -9.61 15.54 1.89
CA VAL A 281 -9.35 16.98 1.76
C VAL A 281 -10.35 17.78 2.60
N GLU A 282 -11.65 17.55 2.38
CA GLU A 282 -12.72 18.25 3.11
C GLU A 282 -12.61 18.01 4.62
N LYS A 283 -12.48 16.74 5.01
CA LYS A 283 -12.42 16.32 6.42
C LYS A 283 -11.21 16.89 7.14
N PHE A 284 -10.03 16.87 6.52
CA PHE A 284 -8.84 17.46 7.11
C PHE A 284 -9.01 18.97 7.25
N GLY A 285 -9.53 19.65 6.21
CA GLY A 285 -9.79 21.09 6.22
C GLY A 285 -10.72 21.53 7.37
N GLU A 286 -11.87 20.87 7.51
CA GLU A 286 -12.86 21.16 8.56
C GLU A 286 -12.31 20.93 9.97
N ARG A 287 -11.46 19.91 10.14
CA ARG A 287 -10.99 19.45 11.44
C ARG A 287 -9.59 19.95 11.80
N LYS A 288 -8.96 20.74 10.91
CA LYS A 288 -7.60 21.31 11.07
C LYS A 288 -7.44 22.13 12.35
N VAL A 289 -8.44 22.96 12.68
CA VAL A 289 -8.43 23.79 13.91
C VAL A 289 -8.48 22.92 15.17
N LYS A 290 -9.28 21.85 15.16
CA LYS A 290 -9.34 20.90 16.26
C LYS A 290 -8.00 20.18 16.44
N LEU A 291 -7.38 19.74 15.35
CA LEU A 291 -6.06 19.11 15.40
C LEU A 291 -5.00 20.07 15.96
N ALA A 292 -4.99 21.33 15.52
CA ALA A 292 -4.09 22.36 16.04
C ALA A 292 -4.24 22.54 17.56
N SER A 293 -5.49 22.54 18.06
CA SER A 293 -5.79 22.61 19.50
C SER A 293 -5.27 21.40 20.28
N LEU A 294 -5.41 20.19 19.72
CA LEU A 294 -4.92 18.95 20.34
C LEU A 294 -3.38 18.89 20.41
N LEU A 295 -2.70 19.47 19.42
CA LEU A 295 -1.24 19.50 19.38
C LEU A 295 -0.65 20.60 20.27
N GLY A 296 -1.36 21.72 20.45
CA GLY A 296 -0.89 22.84 21.28
C GLY A 296 0.23 23.67 20.63
N GLU A 297 0.51 23.46 19.33
CA GLU A 297 1.65 24.04 18.61
C GLU A 297 1.30 25.23 17.70
N GLY A 298 0.12 25.82 17.88
CA GLY A 298 -0.36 26.93 17.05
C GLY A 298 -0.97 26.45 15.72
N PRO A 299 -1.18 27.34 14.74
CA PRO A 299 -1.87 26.99 13.50
C PRO A 299 -1.04 26.02 12.66
N ILE A 300 -1.66 24.90 12.29
CA ILE A 300 -1.06 23.90 11.39
C ILE A 300 -0.91 24.52 10.00
N ARG A 301 0.30 24.45 9.42
CA ARG A 301 0.56 24.95 8.06
C ARG A 301 0.08 23.96 7.00
N LEU A 302 0.44 22.68 7.15
CA LEU A 302 0.11 21.60 6.22
C LEU A 302 -1.31 21.70 5.67
N GLU A 303 -1.44 21.59 4.35
CA GLU A 303 -2.71 21.45 3.66
C GLU A 303 -2.80 20.10 2.97
N VAL A 304 -3.90 19.38 3.17
CA VAL A 304 -4.24 18.20 2.37
C VAL A 304 -5.00 18.67 1.13
N ILE A 305 -4.52 18.34 -0.06
CA ILE A 305 -4.97 18.99 -1.29
C ILE A 305 -4.91 18.06 -2.50
N MET A 306 -5.81 18.29 -3.46
CA MET A 306 -5.77 17.64 -4.78
C MET A 306 -4.66 18.26 -5.64
N PRO A 307 -3.93 17.47 -6.47
CA PRO A 307 -2.90 17.99 -7.37
C PRO A 307 -3.35 19.17 -8.25
N SER A 308 -4.54 19.10 -8.83
CA SER A 308 -5.07 20.16 -9.70
C SER A 308 -5.29 21.49 -8.99
N GLU A 309 -5.63 21.45 -7.71
CA GLU A 309 -5.82 22.65 -6.90
C GLU A 309 -4.48 23.27 -6.47
N LEU A 310 -3.47 22.45 -6.21
CA LEU A 310 -2.12 22.96 -5.96
C LEU A 310 -1.55 23.69 -7.18
N ILE A 311 -1.70 23.13 -8.39
CA ILE A 311 -1.22 23.77 -9.61
C ILE A 311 -1.83 25.16 -9.80
N LYS A 312 -3.15 25.30 -9.64
CA LYS A 312 -3.80 26.62 -9.75
C LYS A 312 -3.17 27.65 -8.81
N ARG A 313 -2.82 27.25 -7.60
CA ARG A 313 -2.23 28.14 -6.59
C ARG A 313 -0.79 28.51 -6.90
N LEU A 314 -0.03 27.61 -7.52
CA LEU A 314 1.36 27.88 -7.91
C LEU A 314 1.47 28.71 -9.20
N GLU A 315 0.41 28.72 -10.02
CA GLU A 315 0.32 29.50 -11.25
C GLU A 315 -0.39 30.87 -11.10
N SER A 316 -1.03 31.11 -9.94
CA SER A 316 -1.69 32.38 -9.59
C SER A 316 -0.70 33.39 -9.00
#